data_AF-A0A842XH79-F1
#
_entry.id   AF-A0A842XH79-F1
#
_cell.length_a   1.000
_cell.length_b   1.000
_cell.length_c   1.000
_cell.angle_alpha   90.00
_cell.angle_beta   90.00
_cell.angle_gamma   90.00
#
_symmetry.space_group_name_H-M   'P 1'
#
loop_
_entity.id
_entity.type
_entity.pdbx_description
1 polymer ?
#
loop_
_entity_poly.entity_id
_entity_poly.type
_entity_poly.pdbx_seq_one_letter_code
_entity_poly.pdbx_strand_id
1 'polypeptide(L)'
;MIIHKAYGFALNGSKFHVLRIHIVMVGNSQPLYGRGLLGANFSTTEIRERIREQEGDRLYHGSLRLGENDYKLAGIIAMYENGETRNYTADIIKLSDSVKVGNISVITRNHDGVKIGEGSLTMNGGNQSSVFRVLLNIDDG
;
A
#
# COMPACT_ATOMS: atom_id res chain seq x y z
N MET A 1 -0.75 -9.63 8.01
CA MET A 1 -0.39 -10.39 6.78
C MET A 1 0.39 -9.44 5.89
N ILE A 2 1.53 -9.87 5.35
CA ILE A 2 2.30 -9.07 4.38
C ILE A 2 1.49 -9.05 3.10
N ILE A 3 1.23 -7.87 2.55
CA ILE A 3 0.45 -7.72 1.32
C ILE A 3 1.35 -7.41 0.14
N HIS A 4 2.44 -6.67 0.41
CA HIS A 4 3.24 -6.14 -0.68
C HIS A 4 4.67 -5.90 -0.22
N LYS A 5 5.63 -6.59 -0.83
CA LYS A 5 7.03 -6.14 -0.84
C LYS A 5 7.39 -5.81 -2.27
N ALA A 6 8.01 -4.66 -2.49
CA ALA A 6 8.44 -4.27 -3.82
C ALA A 6 9.83 -3.62 -3.76
N TYR A 7 10.66 -3.95 -4.75
CA TYR A 7 12.04 -3.50 -4.86
C TYR A 7 12.33 -3.05 -6.27
N GLY A 8 13.05 -1.95 -6.45
CA GLY A 8 13.41 -1.48 -7.78
C GLY A 8 13.98 -0.07 -7.77
N PHE A 9 13.52 0.77 -8.69
CA PHE A 9 14.13 2.06 -8.97
C PHE A 9 13.09 3.17 -9.19
N ALA A 10 13.43 4.37 -8.73
CA ALA A 10 12.79 5.63 -9.09
C ALA A 10 13.73 6.41 -10.03
N LEU A 11 13.25 6.74 -11.23
CA LEU A 11 14.03 7.30 -12.34
C LEU A 11 13.52 8.70 -12.71
N ASN A 12 14.42 9.67 -12.83
CA ASN A 12 14.12 11.01 -13.36
C ASN A 12 15.29 11.47 -14.23
N GLY A 13 15.13 11.35 -15.56
CA GLY A 13 16.21 11.59 -16.51
C GLY A 13 17.40 10.67 -16.25
N SER A 14 18.57 11.25 -15.97
CA SER A 14 19.79 10.52 -15.61
C SER A 14 19.90 10.16 -14.13
N LYS A 15 19.00 10.67 -13.28
CA LYS A 15 18.99 10.37 -11.83
C LYS A 15 18.20 9.10 -11.59
N PHE A 16 18.78 8.20 -10.79
CA PHE A 16 18.05 7.05 -10.26
C PHE A 16 18.31 6.90 -8.76
N HIS A 17 17.30 6.38 -8.07
CA HIS A 17 17.40 6.01 -6.67
C HIS A 17 16.87 4.58 -6.50
N VAL A 18 17.53 3.80 -5.65
CA VAL A 18 16.98 2.52 -5.19
C VAL A 18 15.69 2.79 -4.44
N LEU A 19 14.65 2.04 -4.76
CA LEU A 19 13.34 2.14 -4.15
C LEU A 19 12.97 0.82 -3.49
N ARG A 20 12.54 0.87 -2.22
CA ARG A 20 11.96 -0.27 -1.50
C ARG A 20 10.64 0.12 -0.90
N ILE A 21 9.64 -0.74 -1.04
CA ILE A 21 8.30 -0.52 -0.52
C ILE A 21 7.89 -1.77 0.25
N HIS A 22 7.30 -1.55 1.42
CA HIS A 22 6.70 -2.61 2.22
C HIS A 22 5.33 -2.13 2.67
N ILE A 23 4.28 -2.88 2.33
CA ILE A 23 2.90 -2.63 2.74
C ILE A 23 2.35 -3.89 3.41
N VAL A 24 1.79 -3.70 4.59
CA VAL A 24 1.20 -4.77 5.40
C VAL A 24 -0.27 -4.46 5.65
N MET A 25 -1.12 -5.49 5.59
CA MET A 25 -2.45 -5.39 6.17
C MET A 25 -2.28 -5.37 7.68
N VAL A 26 -2.81 -4.33 8.29
CA VAL A 26 -3.15 -4.35 9.70
C VAL A 26 -4.59 -4.81 9.75
N GLY A 27 -4.81 -6.01 10.29
CA GLY A 27 -6.18 -6.48 10.48
C GLY A 27 -6.94 -5.44 11.30
N ASN A 28 -8.23 -5.26 11.02
CA ASN A 28 -9.12 -4.61 11.97
C ASN A 28 -9.11 -5.45 13.24
N SER A 29 -8.25 -5.14 14.20
CA SER A 29 -8.51 -5.52 15.57
C SER A 29 -9.71 -4.68 16.00
N GLN A 30 -10.93 -5.10 15.66
CA GLN A 30 -12.10 -4.71 16.42
C GLN A 30 -12.05 -5.58 17.69
N PRO A 31 -11.63 -5.07 18.86
CA PRO A 31 -11.63 -5.88 20.08
C PRO A 31 -13.06 -6.02 20.66
N LEU A 32 -14.12 -5.64 19.92
CA LEU A 32 -15.44 -5.37 20.51
C LEU A 32 -16.64 -6.03 19.82
N TYR A 33 -16.55 -6.54 18.59
CA TYR A 33 -17.74 -7.11 17.91
C TYR A 33 -17.90 -8.62 18.02
N GLY A 34 -16.84 -9.36 18.38
CA GLY A 34 -16.96 -10.78 18.70
C GLY A 34 -17.94 -11.05 19.85
N ARG A 35 -18.05 -10.13 20.83
CA ARG A 35 -19.05 -10.23 21.91
C ARG A 35 -20.45 -9.76 21.49
N GLY A 36 -20.56 -8.85 20.54
CA GLY A 36 -21.84 -8.32 20.05
C GLY A 36 -22.58 -9.27 19.09
N LEU A 37 -21.85 -10.03 18.27
CA LEU A 37 -22.44 -10.99 17.33
C LEU A 37 -22.74 -12.36 17.96
N LEU A 38 -22.03 -12.75 19.01
CA LEU A 38 -22.32 -13.97 19.80
C LEU A 38 -23.48 -13.77 20.78
N GLY A 39 -23.83 -12.53 21.10
CA GLY A 39 -24.95 -12.17 21.98
C GLY A 39 -26.26 -11.86 21.27
N ALA A 40 -26.28 -11.82 19.94
CA ALA A 40 -27.45 -11.52 19.13
C ALA A 40 -27.82 -12.73 18.27
N ASN A 41 -29.11 -13.04 18.17
CA ASN A 41 -29.68 -14.17 17.43
C ASN A 41 -29.56 -14.02 15.90
N PHE A 42 -28.35 -13.83 15.39
CA PHE A 42 -28.09 -13.83 13.95
C PHE A 42 -27.89 -15.26 13.47
N SER A 43 -28.48 -15.57 12.30
CA SER A 43 -28.19 -16.81 11.60
C SER A 43 -26.75 -16.83 11.10
N THR A 44 -26.20 -18.02 10.91
CA THR A 44 -24.86 -18.21 10.34
C THR A 44 -24.67 -17.52 8.98
N THR A 45 -25.75 -17.32 8.23
CA THR A 45 -25.73 -16.64 6.92
C THR A 45 -25.61 -15.13 7.08
N GLU A 46 -26.35 -14.53 8.02
CA GLU A 46 -26.25 -13.10 8.34
C GLU A 46 -24.90 -12.73 8.95
N ILE A 47 -24.31 -13.64 9.75
CA ILE A 47 -22.95 -13.48 10.25
C ILE A 47 -21.95 -13.46 9.08
N ARG A 48 -22.11 -14.35 8.08
CA ARG A 48 -21.25 -14.39 6.89
C ARG A 48 -21.40 -13.15 6.00
N GLU A 49 -22.62 -12.67 5.81
CA GLU A 49 -22.88 -11.46 5.01
C GLU A 49 -22.29 -10.22 5.69
N ARG A 50 -22.45 -10.08 7.02
CA ARG A 50 -21.83 -8.97 7.76
C ARG A 50 -20.30 -9.03 7.79
N ILE A 51 -19.72 -10.24 7.82
CA ILE A 51 -18.26 -10.41 7.65
C ILE A 51 -17.83 -9.97 6.24
N ARG A 52 -18.63 -10.26 5.21
CA ARG A 52 -18.40 -9.80 3.83
C ARG A 52 -18.55 -8.28 3.69
N GLU A 53 -19.56 -7.67 4.30
CA GLU A 53 -19.74 -6.21 4.34
C GLU A 53 -18.61 -5.50 5.11
N GLN A 54 -18.02 -6.15 6.12
CA GLN A 54 -16.87 -5.65 6.89
C GLN A 54 -15.50 -5.81 6.20
N GLU A 55 -15.41 -6.41 5.00
CA GLU A 55 -14.20 -6.29 4.17
C GLU A 55 -13.87 -4.83 3.78
N GLY A 56 -14.77 -3.88 4.11
CA GLY A 56 -14.72 -2.47 3.73
C GLY A 56 -13.63 -1.59 4.35
N ASP A 57 -12.98 -1.96 5.46
CA ASP A 57 -11.90 -1.15 6.05
C ASP A 57 -10.64 -1.98 6.29
N ARG A 58 -10.00 -2.43 5.20
CA ARG A 58 -8.64 -2.96 5.26
C ARG A 58 -7.71 -1.79 5.58
N LEU A 59 -7.23 -1.72 6.82
CA LEU A 59 -6.21 -0.75 7.21
C LEU A 59 -4.84 -1.24 6.75
N TYR A 60 -4.12 -0.36 6.06
CA TYR A 60 -2.78 -0.64 5.57
C TYR A 60 -1.77 0.25 6.27
N HIS A 61 -0.66 -0.36 6.69
CA HIS A 61 0.54 0.37 7.05
C HIS A 61 1.60 0.11 5.99
N GLY A 62 2.40 1.12 5.68
CA GLY A 62 3.52 0.92 4.78
C GLY A 62 4.71 1.84 5.07
N SER A 63 5.84 1.43 4.53
CA SER A 63 7.09 2.18 4.55
C SER A 63 7.67 2.23 3.14
N LEU A 64 8.32 3.34 2.82
CA LEU A 64 9.02 3.56 1.56
C LEU A 64 10.43 4.02 1.86
N ARG A 65 11.41 3.40 1.21
CA ARG A 65 12.80 3.85 1.24
C ARG A 65 13.22 4.30 -0.15
N LEU A 66 13.66 5.55 -0.26
CA LEU A 66 14.16 6.16 -1.49
C LEU A 66 15.64 6.54 -1.31
N GLY A 67 16.52 5.75 -1.93
CA GLY A 67 17.95 5.81 -1.68
C GLY A 67 18.27 5.45 -0.23
N GLU A 68 18.76 6.44 0.52
CA GLU A 68 19.11 6.30 1.94
C GLU A 68 18.04 6.86 2.89
N ASN A 69 16.96 7.43 2.35
CA ASN A 69 15.93 8.08 3.15
C ASN A 69 14.72 7.15 3.35
N ASP A 70 14.26 7.04 4.59
CA ASP A 70 13.08 6.27 4.97
C ASP A 70 11.86 7.18 5.21
N TYR A 71 10.71 6.74 4.72
CA TYR A 71 9.43 7.44 4.76
C TYR A 71 8.32 6.50 5.19
N LYS A 72 7.26 7.08 5.77
CA LYS A 72 6.01 6.38 6.05
C LYS A 72 5.06 6.53 4.86
N LEU A 73 4.38 5.45 4.49
CA LEU A 73 3.24 5.48 3.58
C LEU A 73 1.95 5.60 4.39
N ALA A 74 1.10 6.54 4.02
CA ALA A 74 -0.19 6.80 4.66
C ALA A 74 -1.30 6.94 3.61
N GLY A 75 -2.56 6.79 4.04
CA GLY A 75 -3.71 6.87 3.14
C GLY A 75 -3.61 5.89 1.97
N ILE A 76 -3.11 4.68 2.23
CA ILE A 76 -2.86 3.67 1.20
C ILE A 76 -4.21 3.16 0.69
N ILE A 77 -4.44 3.30 -0.60
CA ILE A 77 -5.62 2.75 -1.29
C ILE A 77 -5.11 1.69 -2.24
N ALA A 78 -5.50 0.44 -2.01
CA ALA A 78 -5.15 -0.69 -2.88
C ALA A 78 -6.40 -1.22 -3.57
N MET A 79 -6.37 -1.30 -4.90
CA MET A 79 -7.42 -1.94 -5.69
C MET A 79 -7.02 -3.37 -6.03
N TYR A 80 -7.99 -4.28 -5.89
CA TYR A 80 -7.80 -5.70 -6.15
C TYR A 80 -8.65 -6.14 -7.34
N GLU A 81 -8.11 -7.02 -8.16
CA GLU A 81 -8.81 -7.71 -9.24
C GLU A 81 -8.48 -9.20 -9.13
N ASN A 82 -9.51 -10.05 -9.12
CA ASN A 82 -9.36 -11.51 -8.95
C ASN A 82 -8.53 -11.93 -7.72
N GLY A 83 -8.59 -11.16 -6.64
CA GLY A 83 -7.86 -11.43 -5.39
C GLY A 83 -6.41 -10.94 -5.37
N GLU A 84 -5.90 -10.41 -6.48
CA GLU A 84 -4.55 -9.83 -6.57
C GLU A 84 -4.59 -8.31 -6.57
N THR A 85 -3.60 -7.66 -5.95
CA THR A 85 -3.43 -6.20 -6.11
C THR A 85 -3.16 -5.88 -7.57
N ARG A 86 -3.98 -4.97 -8.12
CA ARG A 86 -3.87 -4.42 -9.49
C ARG A 86 -3.21 -3.05 -9.52
N ASN A 87 -3.49 -2.23 -8.52
CA ASN A 87 -2.85 -0.94 -8.35
C ASN A 87 -2.95 -0.48 -6.89
N TYR A 88 -2.07 0.44 -6.50
CA TYR A 88 -2.19 1.14 -5.25
C TYR A 88 -1.67 2.57 -5.33
N THR A 89 -2.20 3.41 -4.46
CA THR A 89 -1.71 4.78 -4.24
C THR A 89 -1.44 5.00 -2.76
N ALA A 90 -0.52 5.92 -2.46
CA ALA A 90 -0.24 6.31 -1.08
C ALA A 90 0.38 7.71 -1.00
N ASP A 91 0.15 8.37 0.12
CA ASP A 91 0.86 9.58 0.50
C ASP A 91 2.18 9.24 1.20
N ILE A 92 3.19 10.06 0.96
CA ILE A 92 4.54 9.89 1.50
C ILE A 92 4.73 10.90 2.61
N ILE A 93 4.96 10.39 3.81
CA ILE A 93 5.11 11.18 5.03
C ILE A 93 6.56 11.06 5.50
N LYS A 94 7.19 12.21 5.75
CA LYS A 94 8.54 12.25 6.31
C LYS A 94 8.50 11.92 7.80
N LEU A 95 9.37 11.01 8.25
CA LEU A 95 9.33 10.50 9.63
C LEU A 95 9.69 11.55 10.68
N SER A 96 10.53 12.55 10.33
CA SER A 96 11.03 13.54 11.28
C SER A 96 9.97 14.50 11.80
N ASP A 97 9.02 14.89 10.95
CA ASP A 97 8.08 15.98 11.20
C ASP A 97 6.62 15.62 10.83
N SER A 98 6.38 14.38 10.40
CA SER A 98 5.07 13.89 9.95
C SER A 98 4.44 14.72 8.82
N VAL A 99 5.25 15.43 8.04
CA VAL A 99 4.77 16.24 6.92
C VAL A 99 4.63 15.38 5.65
N LYS A 100 3.54 15.60 4.92
CA LYS A 100 3.35 15.03 3.58
C LYS A 100 4.35 15.67 2.62
N VAL A 101 5.25 14.84 2.09
CA VAL A 101 6.33 15.24 1.19
C VAL A 101 6.18 14.63 -0.20
N GLY A 102 5.08 13.94 -0.49
CA GLY A 102 4.90 13.34 -1.80
C GLY A 102 3.72 12.39 -1.90
N ASN A 103 3.62 11.75 -3.05
CA ASN A 103 2.70 10.65 -3.31
C ASN A 103 3.34 9.61 -4.24
N ILE A 104 2.79 8.41 -4.21
CA ILE A 104 3.17 7.33 -5.12
C ILE A 104 1.90 6.68 -5.68
N SER A 105 1.97 6.27 -6.94
CA SER A 105 0.96 5.47 -7.64
C SER A 105 1.66 4.37 -8.41
N VAL A 106 1.21 3.13 -8.24
CA VAL A 106 1.79 1.95 -8.90
C VAL A 106 0.68 1.08 -9.44
N ILE A 107 0.85 0.64 -10.69
CA ILE A 107 0.03 -0.38 -11.33
C ILE A 107 0.88 -1.65 -11.40
N THR A 108 0.28 -2.76 -11.02
CA THR A 108 0.93 -4.07 -10.94
C THR A 108 0.42 -4.96 -12.06
N ARG A 109 1.31 -5.77 -12.63
CA ARG A 109 0.99 -6.70 -13.72
C ARG A 109 1.87 -7.94 -13.65
N ASN A 110 1.33 -9.06 -14.11
CA ASN A 110 2.09 -10.29 -14.29
C ASN A 110 2.78 -10.25 -15.67
N HIS A 111 4.08 -10.55 -15.69
CA HIS A 111 4.90 -10.61 -16.88
C HIS A 111 5.85 -11.81 -16.76
N ASP A 112 5.70 -12.80 -17.64
CA ASP A 112 6.51 -14.03 -17.67
C ASP A 112 6.63 -14.75 -16.31
N GLY A 113 5.52 -14.79 -15.56
CA GLY A 113 5.46 -15.44 -14.24
C GLY A 113 6.04 -14.60 -13.09
N VAL A 114 6.51 -13.39 -13.36
CA VAL A 114 6.99 -12.43 -12.36
C VAL A 114 6.00 -11.27 -12.26
N LYS A 115 5.70 -10.84 -11.03
CA LYS A 115 4.85 -9.67 -10.82
C LYS A 115 5.71 -8.42 -10.80
N ILE A 116 5.38 -7.47 -11.68
CA ILE A 116 6.09 -6.20 -11.81
C ILE A 116 5.16 -5.03 -11.53
N GLY A 117 5.74 -3.94 -11.04
CA GLY A 117 5.04 -2.69 -10.76
C GLY A 117 5.63 -1.55 -11.57
N GLU A 118 4.77 -0.75 -12.19
CA GLU A 118 5.18 0.49 -12.84
C GLU A 118 4.29 1.65 -12.41
N GLY A 119 4.87 2.83 -12.32
CA GLY A 119 4.08 4.00 -11.96
C GLY A 119 4.89 5.27 -11.78
N SER A 120 4.43 6.12 -10.88
CA SER A 120 5.05 7.42 -10.61
C SER A 120 5.19 7.68 -9.12
N LEU A 121 6.27 8.38 -8.79
CA LEU A 121 6.59 8.86 -7.46
C LEU A 121 6.83 10.37 -7.55
N THR A 122 6.02 11.15 -6.85
CA THR A 122 6.20 12.60 -6.77
C THR A 122 6.73 12.96 -5.40
N MET A 123 7.86 13.68 -5.36
CA MET A 123 8.46 14.19 -4.13
C MET A 123 8.45 15.72 -4.16
N ASN A 124 7.83 16.33 -3.17
CA ASN A 124 7.78 17.78 -2.96
C ASN A 124 8.95 18.17 -2.05
N GLY A 125 9.99 18.79 -2.62
CA GLY A 125 11.16 19.27 -1.89
C GLY A 125 11.26 20.79 -1.96
N GLY A 126 10.97 21.48 -0.85
CA GLY A 126 10.97 22.94 -0.81
C GLY A 126 10.00 23.53 -1.84
N ASN A 127 10.49 24.39 -2.74
CA ASN A 127 9.67 25.07 -3.75
C ASN A 127 9.52 24.29 -5.06
N GLN A 128 10.06 23.07 -5.17
CA GLN A 128 10.01 22.30 -6.42
C GLN A 128 9.52 20.86 -6.17
N SER A 129 8.73 20.37 -7.12
CA SER A 129 8.27 18.98 -7.14
C SER A 129 9.10 18.19 -8.16
N SER A 130 9.57 17.01 -7.76
CA SER A 130 10.28 16.07 -8.63
C SER A 130 9.41 14.85 -8.88
N VAL A 131 9.16 14.53 -10.14
CA VAL A 131 8.41 13.35 -10.56
C VAL A 131 9.38 12.29 -11.06
N PHE A 132 9.28 11.08 -10.53
CA PHE A 132 10.08 9.93 -10.90
C PHE A 132 9.18 8.86 -11.53
N ARG A 133 9.65 8.22 -12.59
CA ARG A 133 9.10 6.94 -13.06
C ARG A 133 9.55 5.84 -12.11
N VAL A 134 8.62 5.00 -11.68
CA VAL A 134 8.88 3.89 -10.78
C VAL A 134 8.83 2.58 -11.54
N LEU A 135 9.83 1.73 -11.33
CA LEU A 135 9.91 0.37 -11.85
C LEU A 135 10.21 -0.57 -10.67
N LEU A 136 9.37 -1.57 -10.46
CA LEU A 136 9.41 -2.44 -9.28
C LEU A 136 9.29 -3.91 -9.69
N ASN A 137 10.05 -4.76 -9.02
CA ASN A 137 9.75 -6.17 -8.90
C ASN A 137 8.94 -6.39 -7.61
N ILE A 138 7.89 -7.19 -7.69
CA ILE A 138 6.92 -7.38 -6.61
C ILE A 138 7.05 -8.80 -6.09
N ASP A 139 7.19 -8.90 -4.78
CA ASP A 139 7.24 -10.13 -4.01
C ASP A 139 6.02 -10.16 -3.08
N ASP A 140 5.00 -10.89 -3.54
CA ASP A 140 3.81 -11.21 -2.76
C ASP A 140 4.16 -12.48 -1.95
N GLY A 141 4.79 -12.27 -0.79
CA GLY A 141 5.45 -13.31 0.00
C GLY A 141 4.57 -14.44 0.53
#